data_AF-A0A6J2XGM6-F1
#
_entry.id   AF-A0A6J2XGM6-F1
#
_cell.length_a   1.000
_cell.length_b   1.000
_cell.length_c   1.000
_cell.angle_alpha   90.00
_cell.angle_beta   90.00
_cell.angle_gamma   90.00
#
_symmetry.space_group_name_H-M   'P 1'
#
loop_
_entity.id
_entity.type
_entity.pdbx_description
1 polymer ?
#
loop_
_entity_poly.entity_id
_entity_poly.type
_entity_poly.pdbx_seq_one_letter_code
_entity_poly.pdbx_strand_id
1 'polypeptide(L)'
;MEETTSREEVIQAITEKVGTLQNTFQLSNLRPNANNTQAATIITDKETAHSLLQAPTLRIGIVRCSLERKADIKKCKRCWAHDHTEEHCNGPDRRKLCYKCSEEGHTVK
;
A
#
# COMPACT_ATOMS: atom_id res chain seq x y z
N MET A 1 20.27 -16.74 13.44
CA MET A 1 19.62 -15.58 14.07
C MET A 1 18.54 -15.16 13.10
N GLU A 2 17.29 -15.56 13.37
CA GLU A 2 16.14 -15.27 12.50
C GLU A 2 15.53 -13.95 12.97
N GLU A 3 16.08 -12.86 12.47
CA GLU A 3 15.60 -11.48 12.68
C GLU A 3 14.43 -11.16 11.75
N THR A 4 13.45 -12.07 11.66
CA THR A 4 12.22 -11.80 10.91
C THR A 4 11.16 -11.32 11.88
N THR A 5 10.89 -10.01 11.86
CA THR A 5 9.66 -9.46 12.43
C THR A 5 8.47 -10.21 11.84
N SER A 6 7.87 -11.08 12.64
CA SER A 6 6.74 -11.92 12.24
C SER A 6 5.49 -11.07 12.08
N ARG A 7 4.60 -11.48 11.17
CA ARG A 7 3.27 -10.88 10.97
C ARG A 7 2.49 -10.68 12.28
N GLU A 8 2.75 -11.53 13.25
CA GLU A 8 2.10 -11.58 14.57
C GLU A 8 2.50 -10.38 15.45
N GLU A 9 3.79 -10.03 15.47
CA GLU A 9 4.30 -8.84 16.19
C GLU A 9 3.69 -7.55 15.64
N VAL A 10 3.49 -7.49 14.32
CA VAL A 10 2.84 -6.35 13.67
C VAL A 10 1.39 -6.22 14.13
N ILE A 11 0.65 -7.33 14.18
CA ILE A 11 -0.74 -7.35 14.65
C ILE A 11 -0.82 -6.96 16.13
N GLN A 12 0.09 -7.47 16.96
CA GLN A 12 0.13 -7.15 18.38
C GLN A 12 0.42 -5.66 18.62
N ALA A 13 1.42 -5.09 17.95
CA ALA A 13 1.73 -3.67 18.07
C ALA A 13 0.57 -2.77 17.62
N ILE A 14 -0.14 -3.16 16.56
CA ILE A 14 -1.35 -2.45 16.09
C ILE A 14 -2.46 -2.58 17.13
N THR A 15 -2.67 -3.76 17.71
CA THR A 15 -3.67 -4.01 18.75
C THR A 15 -3.39 -3.19 20.01
N GLU A 16 -2.14 -3.12 20.45
CA GLU A 16 -1.75 -2.28 21.60
C GLU A 16 -1.99 -0.80 21.34
N LYS A 17 -1.83 -0.32 20.10
CA LYS A 17 -2.02 1.09 19.77
C LYS A 17 -3.46 1.50 19.50
N VAL A 18 -4.24 0.63 18.87
CA VAL A 18 -5.63 0.91 18.48
C VAL A 18 -6.62 0.41 19.54
N GLY A 19 -6.21 -0.53 20.39
CA GLY A 19 -7.05 -1.16 21.42
C GLY A 19 -8.08 -2.16 20.87
N THR A 20 -8.53 -2.02 19.63
CA THR A 20 -9.46 -2.97 18.99
C THR A 20 -9.25 -3.01 17.48
N LEU A 21 -8.71 -4.13 16.98
CA LEU A 21 -8.78 -4.44 15.56
C LEU A 21 -10.16 -5.03 15.27
N GLN A 22 -11.00 -4.32 14.51
CA GLN A 22 -12.22 -4.91 13.97
C GLN A 22 -11.86 -5.99 12.93
N ASN A 23 -12.75 -6.97 12.79
CA ASN A 23 -12.55 -8.28 12.14
C ASN A 23 -12.15 -8.23 10.64
N THR A 24 -12.09 -7.04 10.05
CA THR A 24 -11.80 -6.70 8.65
C THR A 24 -10.35 -6.24 8.45
N PHE A 25 -9.38 -6.87 9.12
CA PHE A 25 -7.97 -6.59 8.91
C PHE A 25 -7.41 -7.46 7.75
N GLN A 26 -6.78 -6.84 6.76
CA GLN A 26 -5.96 -7.55 5.78
C GLN A 26 -4.55 -7.00 5.79
N LEU A 27 -3.59 -7.83 6.17
CA LEU A 27 -2.16 -7.54 6.08
C LEU A 27 -1.62 -8.12 4.77
N SER A 28 -1.11 -7.27 3.88
CA SER A 28 -0.33 -7.70 2.72
C SER A 28 1.06 -8.18 3.13
N ASN A 29 1.70 -8.98 2.26
CA ASN A 29 3.07 -9.46 2.49
C ASN A 29 4.04 -8.33 2.85
N LEU A 30 4.95 -8.65 3.77
CA LEU A 30 6.11 -7.85 4.10
C LEU A 30 7.03 -7.79 2.86
N ARG A 31 7.13 -6.60 2.28
CA ARG A 31 8.05 -6.28 1.19
C ARG A 31 9.36 -5.78 1.81
N PRO A 32 10.53 -6.27 1.34
CA PRO A 32 11.79 -5.66 1.73
C PRO A 32 11.82 -4.20 1.26
N ASN A 33 12.28 -3.31 2.13
CA ASN A 33 12.49 -1.89 1.90
C ASN A 33 13.97 -1.56 2.14
N ALA A 34 14.38 -0.31 1.86
CA ALA A 34 15.76 0.13 2.06
C ALA A 34 16.25 -0.12 3.50
N ASN A 35 17.56 -0.29 3.68
CA ASN A 35 18.22 -0.45 5.00
C ASN A 35 17.77 -1.66 5.82
N ASN A 36 17.55 -2.83 5.19
CA ASN A 36 17.05 -4.05 5.86
C ASN A 36 15.71 -3.85 6.59
N THR A 37 14.93 -2.83 6.23
CA THR A 37 13.59 -2.63 6.79
C THR A 37 12.54 -3.39 5.97
N GLN A 38 11.37 -3.65 6.56
CA GLN A 38 10.25 -4.27 5.89
C GLN A 38 9.08 -3.29 5.85
N ALA A 39 8.37 -3.26 4.71
CA ALA A 39 7.15 -2.50 4.53
C ALA A 39 5.98 -3.46 4.37
N ALA A 40 4.90 -3.23 5.11
CA ALA A 40 3.65 -3.98 4.97
C ALA A 40 2.49 -3.01 4.68
N THR A 41 1.54 -3.43 3.85
CA THR A 41 0.31 -2.68 3.65
C THR A 41 -0.79 -3.31 4.48
N ILE A 42 -1.43 -2.52 5.35
CA ILE A 42 -2.60 -2.91 6.12
C ILE A 42 -3.85 -2.28 5.52
N ILE A 43 -4.90 -3.08 5.35
CA ILE A 43 -6.23 -2.64 4.99
C ILE A 43 -7.11 -2.88 6.22
N THR A 44 -7.81 -1.84 6.65
CA THR A 44 -8.66 -1.85 7.84
C THR A 44 -9.74 -0.77 7.69
N ASP A 45 -10.65 -0.70 8.66
CA ASP A 45 -11.71 0.29 8.71
C ASP A 45 -11.19 1.73 8.79
N LYS A 46 -12.00 2.67 8.27
CA LYS A 46 -11.62 4.08 8.16
C LYS A 46 -11.30 4.70 9.52
N GLU A 47 -12.03 4.31 10.56
CA GLU A 47 -11.85 4.80 11.93
C GLU A 47 -10.50 4.35 12.50
N THR A 48 -10.19 3.05 12.39
CA THR A 48 -8.91 2.46 12.79
C THR A 48 -7.74 3.08 12.03
N ALA A 49 -7.87 3.21 10.70
CA ALA A 49 -6.85 3.84 9.87
C ALA A 49 -6.62 5.31 10.24
N HIS A 50 -7.68 6.04 10.60
CA HIS A 50 -7.55 7.42 11.05
C HIS A 50 -6.81 7.53 12.39
N SER A 51 -7.16 6.70 13.37
CA SER A 51 -6.46 6.62 14.65
C SER A 51 -4.98 6.26 14.50
N LEU A 52 -4.67 5.32 13.59
CA LEU A 52 -3.29 4.98 13.25
C LEU A 52 -2.55 6.15 12.60
N LEU A 53 -3.19 6.91 11.72
CA LEU A 53 -2.58 8.06 11.06
C LEU A 53 -2.37 9.26 12.00
N GLN A 54 -3.06 9.34 13.14
CA GLN A 54 -2.77 10.37 14.15
C GLN A 54 -1.40 10.16 14.82
N ALA A 55 -0.90 8.92 14.84
CA ALA A 55 0.44 8.59 15.34
C ALA A 55 1.33 8.18 14.16
N PRO A 56 2.16 9.07 13.60
CA PRO A 56 2.92 8.80 12.38
C PRO A 56 3.97 7.69 12.53
N THR A 57 4.26 7.27 13.77
CA THR A 57 5.19 6.18 14.06
C THR A 57 4.57 5.13 14.97
N LEU A 58 4.66 3.88 14.55
CA LEU A 58 4.32 2.70 15.33
C LEU A 58 5.60 2.03 15.82
N ARG A 59 5.65 1.70 17.11
CA ARG A 59 6.76 0.90 17.64
C ARG A 59 6.39 -0.57 17.53
N ILE A 60 7.23 -1.36 16.85
CA ILE A 60 7.08 -2.81 16.74
C ILE A 60 8.36 -3.41 17.34
N GLY A 61 8.24 -4.04 18.50
CA GLY A 61 9.40 -4.48 19.30
C GLY A 61 10.36 -3.32 19.63
N ILE A 62 11.57 -3.35 19.09
CA ILE A 62 12.60 -2.31 19.28
C ILE A 62 12.64 -1.28 18.13
N VAL A 63 11.95 -1.54 17.02
CA VAL A 63 12.00 -0.72 15.81
C VAL A 63 10.85 0.30 15.82
N ARG A 64 11.11 1.51 15.32
CA ARG A 64 10.08 2.49 15.00
C ARG A 64 9.76 2.42 13.52
N CYS A 65 8.54 2.05 13.18
CA CYS A 65 8.01 1.98 11.83
C CYS A 65 7.18 3.24 11.54
N SER A 66 7.38 3.85 10.37
CA SER A 66 6.54 4.96 9.92
C SER A 66 5.24 4.43 9.31
N LEU A 67 4.13 5.06 9.65
CA LEU A 67 2.81 4.77 9.09
C LEU A 67 2.46 5.83 8.05
N GLU A 68 2.13 5.40 6.84
CA GLU A 68 1.72 6.29 5.75
C GLU A 68 0.41 5.82 5.13
N ARG A 69 -0.45 6.78 4.78
CA ARG A 69 -1.68 6.47 4.04
C ARG A 69 -1.29 6.14 2.60
N LYS A 70 -1.60 4.92 2.16
CA LYS A 70 -1.49 4.56 0.75
C LYS A 70 -2.56 5.30 -0.05
N ALA A 71 -2.16 6.34 -0.77
CA ALA A 71 -3.01 6.99 -1.75
C ALA A 71 -3.11 6.09 -2.99
N ASP A 72 -4.30 5.52 -3.25
CA ASP A 72 -4.57 4.84 -4.51
C ASP A 72 -4.81 5.90 -5.59
N ILE A 73 -3.72 6.31 -6.26
CA ILE A 73 -3.84 7.20 -7.41
C ILE A 73 -4.31 6.36 -8.59
N LYS A 74 -5.63 6.33 -8.80
CA LYS A 74 -6.24 5.68 -9.96
C LYS A 74 -5.74 6.35 -11.23
N LYS A 75 -4.84 5.68 -11.95
CA LYS A 75 -4.43 6.09 -13.30
C LYS A 75 -5.49 5.66 -14.32
N CYS A 76 -5.81 6.55 -15.26
CA CYS A 76 -6.64 6.23 -16.40
C CYS A 76 -5.99 5.08 -17.18
N LYS A 77 -6.64 3.92 -17.30
CA LYS A 77 -6.05 2.81 -18.07
C LYS A 77 -6.01 3.10 -19.56
N ARG A 78 -6.79 4.10 -20.03
CA ARG A 78 -6.86 4.52 -21.42
C ARG A 78 -5.66 5.36 -21.83
N CYS A 79 -5.33 6.44 -21.12
CA CYS A 79 -4.23 7.34 -21.52
C CYS A 79 -3.09 7.44 -20.51
N TRP A 80 -3.18 6.72 -19.38
CA TRP A 80 -2.24 6.72 -18.25
C TRP A 80 -2.14 8.04 -17.46
N ALA A 81 -3.03 9.00 -17.71
CA ALA A 81 -3.11 10.22 -16.92
C ALA A 81 -3.72 9.96 -15.53
N HIS A 82 -3.38 10.80 -14.55
CA HIS A 82 -3.88 10.71 -13.17
C HIS A 82 -5.10 11.61 -12.91
N ASP A 83 -5.52 12.39 -13.90
CA ASP A 83 -6.51 13.46 -13.76
C ASP A 83 -7.96 12.99 -13.94
N HIS A 84 -8.18 11.93 -14.73
CA HIS A 84 -9.53 11.50 -15.11
C HIS A 84 -9.71 9.97 -15.10
N THR A 85 -10.96 9.54 -15.01
CA THR A 85 -11.37 8.14 -15.10
C THR A 85 -11.57 7.70 -16.56
N GLU A 86 -11.56 6.39 -16.79
CA GLU A 86 -11.66 5.81 -18.14
C GLU A 86 -12.93 6.25 -18.89
N GLU A 87 -14.02 6.51 -18.16
CA GLU A 87 -15.33 6.92 -18.68
C GLU A 87 -15.34 8.35 -19.22
N HIS A 88 -14.52 9.24 -18.65
CA HIS A 88 -14.39 10.65 -19.07
C HIS A 88 -13.08 10.94 -19.80
N CYS A 89 -12.38 9.90 -20.28
CA CYS A 89 -11.12 10.05 -20.98
C CYS A 89 -11.33 10.54 -22.42
N ASN A 90 -10.91 11.77 -22.69
CA ASN A 90 -10.77 12.34 -24.04
C ASN A 90 -9.37 12.11 -24.65
N GLY A 91 -8.50 11.39 -23.95
CA GLY A 91 -7.12 11.12 -24.39
C GLY A 91 -7.01 9.96 -25.39
N PRO A 92 -5.81 9.78 -25.98
CA PRO A 92 -5.53 8.66 -26.89
C PRO A 92 -5.68 7.30 -26.17
N ASP A 93 -6.22 6.31 -26.88
CA ASP A 93 -6.38 4.95 -26.35
C ASP A 93 -5.04 4.19 -26.43
N ARG A 94 -4.37 4.07 -25.29
CA ARG A 94 -3.09 3.38 -25.11
C ARG A 94 -3.25 2.05 -24.38
N ARG A 95 -4.46 1.50 -24.27
CA ARG A 95 -4.71 0.23 -23.55
C ARG A 95 -3.96 -0.95 -24.16
N LYS A 96 -3.74 -0.92 -25.47
CA LYS A 96 -3.03 -1.95 -26.23
C LYS A 96 -1.52 -1.70 -26.36
N LEU A 97 -1.04 -0.55 -25.86
CA LEU A 97 0.35 -0.14 -25.97
C LEU A 97 1.10 -0.52 -24.70
N CYS A 98 2.37 -0.88 -24.86
CA CYS A 98 3.26 -1.15 -23.74
C CYS A 98 3.51 0.12 -22.92
N TYR A 99 3.33 0.05 -21.60
CA TYR A 99 3.58 1.17 -20.67
C TYR A 99 5.00 1.75 -20.75
N LYS A 100 5.97 0.97 -21.24
CA LYS A 100 7.38 1.34 -21.26
C LYS A 100 7.86 1.91 -22.60
N CYS A 101 7.40 1.36 -23.73
CA CYS A 101 7.88 1.76 -25.06
C CYS A 101 6.79 2.32 -25.98
N SER A 102 5.52 2.32 -25.56
CA SER A 102 4.40 2.84 -26.35
C SER A 102 4.16 2.11 -27.67
N GLU A 103 4.67 0.88 -27.83
CA GLU A 103 4.43 0.03 -29.00
C GLU A 103 3.35 -1.02 -28.73
N GLU A 104 2.68 -1.46 -29.79
CA GLU A 104 1.71 -2.56 -29.77
C GLU A 104 2.40 -3.93 -29.90
N GLY A 105 1.77 -4.98 -29.36
CA GLY A 105 2.26 -6.37 -29.52
C GLY A 105 3.01 -6.96 -28.33
N HIS A 106 3.20 -6.20 -27.24
CA HIS A 106 3.69 -6.77 -25.99
C HIS A 106 3.14 -6.05 -24.75
N THR A 107 2.79 -6.86 -23.74
CA THR A 107 2.47 -6.39 -22.39
C THR A 107 3.67 -6.67 -21.50
N VAL A 108 4.17 -5.65 -20.79
CA VAL A 108 5.20 -5.83 -19.75
C VAL A 108 4.65 -6.83 -18.74
N LYS A 109 5.34 -7.96 -18.60
CA LYS A 109 5.02 -9.02 -17.64
C LYS A 109 5.56 -8.68 -16.26
#